data_AF-A0A091SZJ7-F1
#
_entry.id   AF-A0A091SZJ7-F1
#
_cell.length_a   1.000
_cell.length_b   1.000
_cell.length_c   1.000
_cell.angle_alpha   90.00
_cell.angle_beta   90.00
_cell.angle_gamma   90.00
#
_symmetry.space_group_name_H-M   'P 1'
#
loop_
_entity.id
_entity.type
_entity.pdbx_description
1 polymer ?
#
loop_
_entity_poly.entity_id
_entity_poly.type
_entity_poly.pdbx_seq_one_letter_code
_entity_poly.pdbx_strand_id
1 'polypeptide(L)' 'VLALNGKIRKVGEKILASNGKEVDFASALEFCEEAGGTLATPMNEEENEAILGIVKQYNRYVYLGIKEGEASGQ' A
#
# COMPACT_ATOMS: atom_id res chain seq x y z
N VAL A 1 7.62 9.63 -22.62
CA VAL A 1 8.15 9.46 -21.25
C VAL A 1 7.06 8.82 -20.40
N LEU A 2 7.28 7.62 -19.85
CA LEU A 2 6.30 6.90 -19.02
C LEU A 2 6.51 7.28 -17.54
N ALA A 3 5.99 8.43 -17.12
CA ALA A 3 6.20 9.00 -15.77
C ALA A 3 5.68 8.11 -14.61
N LEU A 4 4.88 7.09 -14.92
CA LEU A 4 4.20 6.21 -13.96
C LEU A 4 4.83 4.82 -13.87
N ASN A 5 5.85 4.51 -14.67
CA ASN A 5 6.44 3.18 -14.70
C ASN A 5 7.00 2.79 -13.33
N GLY A 6 6.54 1.68 -12.77
CA GLY A 6 6.89 1.21 -11.42
C GLY A 6 6.20 1.94 -10.26
N LYS A 7 5.47 3.04 -10.51
CA LYS A 7 4.71 3.75 -9.45
C LYS A 7 3.29 3.23 -9.27
N ILE A 8 2.74 2.61 -10.31
CA ILE A 8 1.39 2.04 -10.34
C ILE A 8 1.51 0.56 -10.77
N ARG A 9 0.79 -0.32 -10.07
CA ARG A 9 0.73 -1.77 -10.37
C ARG A 9 -0.72 -2.23 -10.36
N LYS A 10 -1.12 -3.01 -11.34
CA LYS A 10 -2.43 -3.66 -11.37
C LYS A 10 -2.28 -5.10 -10.88
N VAL A 11 -3.18 -5.54 -10.01
CA VAL A 11 -3.24 -6.90 -9.46
C VAL A 11 -4.70 -7.32 -9.42
N GLY A 12 -5.08 -8.30 -10.22
CA GLY A 12 -6.49 -8.60 -10.48
C GLY A 12 -7.29 -7.35 -10.88
N GLU A 13 -8.27 -6.99 -10.06
CA GLU A 13 -9.12 -5.80 -10.22
C GLU A 13 -8.62 -4.56 -9.47
N LYS A 14 -7.57 -4.69 -8.65
CA LYS A 14 -7.02 -3.61 -7.82
C LYS A 14 -5.89 -2.87 -8.51
N ILE A 15 -5.72 -1.60 -8.15
CA ILE A 15 -4.59 -0.75 -8.54
C ILE A 15 -3.86 -0.35 -7.26
N LEU A 16 -2.56 -0.66 -7.20
CA LEU A 16 -1.65 -0.29 -6.12
C LEU A 16 -0.75 0.84 -6.59
N ALA A 17 -0.58 1.87 -5.76
CA ALA A 17 0.29 3.00 -6.06
C ALA A 17 0.98 3.53 -4.81
N SER A 18 2.15 4.14 -4.97
CA SER A 18 2.86 4.84 -3.89
C SER A 18 3.61 6.05 -4.40
N ASN A 19 3.60 7.13 -3.62
CA ASN A 19 4.38 8.35 -3.85
C ASN A 19 5.83 8.25 -3.30
N GLY A 20 6.18 7.14 -2.64
CA GLY A 20 7.50 6.88 -2.09
C GLY A 20 7.86 7.66 -0.81
N LYS A 21 6.92 8.40 -0.22
CA LYS A 21 7.14 9.16 1.03
C LYS A 21 6.98 8.24 2.24
N GLU A 22 7.86 8.40 3.22
CA GLU A 22 7.79 7.75 4.53
C GLU A 22 7.12 8.74 5.50
N VAL A 23 5.94 8.37 6.01
CA VAL A 23 5.12 9.14 6.95
C VAL A 23 4.51 8.18 7.97
N ASP A 24 3.94 8.70 9.05
CA ASP A 24 3.23 7.88 10.02
C ASP A 24 1.93 7.26 9.42
N PHE A 25 1.35 6.30 10.15
CA PHE A 25 0.16 5.58 9.71
C PHE A 25 -1.04 6.50 9.41
N ALA A 26 -1.30 7.49 10.27
CA ALA A 26 -2.46 8.36 10.12
C ALA A 26 -2.31 9.24 8.88
N SER A 27 -1.12 9.84 8.70
CA SER A 27 -0.78 10.62 7.51
C SER A 27 -0.84 9.78 6.21
N ALA A 28 -0.40 8.53 6.25
CA ALA A 28 -0.47 7.63 5.09
C ALA A 28 -1.92 7.27 4.73
N LEU A 29 -2.75 6.99 5.74
CA LEU A 29 -4.16 6.69 5.57
C LEU A 29 -4.91 7.88 4.97
N GLU A 30 -4.74 9.07 5.55
CA GLU A 30 -5.35 10.32 5.07
C GLU A 30 -4.97 10.58 3.61
N PHE A 31 -3.68 10.48 3.26
CA PHE A 31 -3.22 10.65 1.88
C PHE A 31 -3.90 9.69 0.90
N CYS A 32 -4.07 8.42 1.28
CA CYS A 32 -4.74 7.45 0.43
C CYS A 32 -6.24 7.74 0.28
N GLU A 33 -6.90 8.19 1.35
CA GLU A 33 -8.32 8.60 1.32
C GLU A 33 -8.55 9.85 0.47
N GLU A 34 -7.69 10.87 0.61
CA GLU A 34 -7.71 12.09 -0.22
C GLU A 34 -7.50 11.79 -1.71
N ALA A 35 -6.71 10.75 -2.03
CA ALA A 35 -6.51 10.27 -3.39
C ALA A 35 -7.68 9.42 -3.93
N GLY A 36 -8.76 9.24 -3.17
CA GLY A 36 -9.93 8.44 -3.55
C GLY A 36 -9.72 6.93 -3.42
N GLY A 37 -8.74 6.51 -2.63
CA GLY A 37 -8.41 5.11 -2.37
C GLY A 37 -8.45 4.77 -0.88
N THR A 38 -7.67 3.77 -0.50
CA THR A 38 -7.46 3.37 0.89
C THR A 38 -6.04 2.82 1.05
N LEU A 39 -5.54 2.76 2.28
CA LEU A 39 -4.24 2.18 2.56
C LEU A 39 -4.22 0.70 2.14
N ALA A 40 -3.14 0.27 1.50
CA ALA A 40 -3.07 -1.05 0.89
C ALA A 40 -3.34 -2.17 1.90
N THR A 41 -4.37 -2.96 1.64
CA THR A 41 -4.81 -4.06 2.51
C THR A 41 -4.84 -5.35 1.68
N PRO A 42 -3.72 -6.10 1.62
CA PRO A 42 -3.63 -7.31 0.83
C PRO A 42 -4.54 -8.39 1.43
N MET A 43 -5.36 -9.02 0.58
CA MET A 43 -6.29 -10.08 0.97
C MET A 43 -5.90 -11.46 0.42
N ASN A 44 -4.81 -11.55 -0.33
CA ASN A 44 -4.27 -12.78 -0.90
C ASN A 44 -2.76 -12.63 -1.16
N GLU A 45 -2.11 -13.74 -1.52
CA GLU A 45 -0.67 -13.81 -1.79
C GLU A 45 -0.25 -12.94 -2.98
N GLU A 46 -1.06 -12.91 -4.06
CA GLU A 46 -0.77 -12.12 -5.26
C GLU A 46 -0.69 -10.62 -4.94
N GLU A 47 -1.65 -10.11 -4.16
CA GLU A 47 -1.66 -8.73 -3.67
C GLU A 47 -0.47 -8.44 -2.76
N ASN A 48 -0.11 -9.38 -1.88
CA ASN A 48 1.03 -9.24 -1.00
C ASN A 48 2.36 -9.15 -1.78
N GLU A 49 2.57 -10.02 -2.77
CA GLU A 49 3.77 -10.01 -3.61
C GLU A 49 3.88 -8.72 -4.45
N ALA A 50 2.75 -8.19 -4.91
CA ALA A 50 2.74 -6.93 -5.63
C ALA A 50 3.13 -5.74 -4.74
N ILE A 51 2.64 -5.69 -3.50
CA ILE A 51 3.06 -4.71 -2.49
C ILE A 51 4.54 -4.89 -2.18
N LEU A 52 5.01 -6.13 -1.96
CA LEU A 52 6.42 -6.43 -1.72
C LEU A 52 7.32 -5.92 -2.85
N GLY A 53 6.86 -5.99 -4.10
CA GLY A 53 7.60 -5.42 -5.20
C GLY A 53 7.70 -3.88 -5.16
N ILE A 54 6.73 -3.17 -4.58
CA ILE A 54 6.80 -1.71 -4.31
C ILE A 54 7.76 -1.45 -3.14
N VAL A 55 7.65 -2.23 -2.07
CA VAL A 55 8.55 -2.19 -0.90
C VAL A 55 10.02 -2.33 -1.34
N LYS A 56 10.33 -3.32 -2.19
CA LYS A 56 11.68 -3.55 -2.74
C LYS A 56 12.17 -2.39 -3.62
N GLN A 57 11.27 -1.73 -4.35
CA GLN A 57 11.62 -0.61 -5.23
C GLN A 57 12.05 0.63 -4.45
N TYR A 58 11.36 0.94 -3.34
CA TYR A 58 11.72 2.05 -2.46
C TYR A 58 12.73 1.65 -1.38
N ASN A 59 12.94 0.34 -1.18
CA ASN A 59 13.77 -0.26 -0.15
C ASN A 59 13.41 0.25 1.26
N ARG A 60 12.10 0.26 1.57
CA ARG A 60 11.53 0.74 2.83
C ARG A 60 10.35 -0.13 3.25
N TYR A 61 10.14 -0.25 4.56
CA TYR A 61 8.93 -0.86 5.10
C TYR A 61 7.72 0.04 4.86
N VAL A 62 6.54 -0.57 4.84
CA VAL A 62 5.27 0.11 4.58
C VAL A 62 4.25 -0.27 5.63
N TYR A 63 3.34 0.66 5.93
CA TYR A 63 2.13 0.36 6.68
C TYR A 63 1.11 -0.34 5.77
N LEU A 64 0.45 -1.36 6.30
CA LEU A 64 -0.73 -1.98 5.69
C LEU A 64 -1.99 -1.38 6.32
N GLY A 65 -3.09 -1.34 5.58
CA GLY A 65 -4.40 -0.84 6.05
C GLY A 65 -5.12 -1.74 7.06
N ILE A 66 -4.36 -2.48 7.88
CA ILE A 66 -4.86 -3.40 8.88
C ILE A 66 -4.55 -2.81 10.25
N LYS A 67 -5.57 -2.76 11.12
CA LYS A 67 -5.48 -2.31 12.50
C LYS A 67 -6.01 -3.40 13.41
N GLU A 68 -5.39 -3.54 14.58
CA GLU A 68 -5.88 -4.45 15.61
C GLU A 68 -7.31 -4.05 16.01
N GLY A 69 -8.19 -5.06 16.14
CA GLY A 69 -9.54 -4.88 16.64
C GLY A 69 -9.58 -4.90 18.17
N GLU A 70 -10.78 -4.94 18.74
CA GLU A 70 -10.95 -5.00 20.21
C GLU A 70 -10.43 -6.32 20.81
N ALA A 71 -10.48 -7.41 20.04
CA ALA A 71 -9.86 -8.67 20.39
C ALA A 71 -8.40 -8.65 19.92
N SER A 72 -7.47 -8.53 20.88
CA SER A 72 -6.04 -8.62 20.60
C SER A 72 -5.69 -10.02 20.10
N GLY A 73 -4.71 -10.10 19.19
CA GLY A 73 -4.29 -11.36 18.57
C GLY A 73 -3.95 -12.42 19.62
N GLN A 74 -4.75 -13.48 19.67
CA GLN A 74 -4.60 -14.61 20.60
C GLN A 74 -3.79 -15.74 19.97
#